data_AF-R6CBK3-F1
#
_entry.id   AF-R6CBK3-F1
#
_cell.length_a   1.000
_cell.length_b   1.000
_cell.length_c   1.000
_cell.angle_alpha   90.00
_cell.angle_beta   90.00
_cell.angle_gamma   90.00
#
_symmetry.space_group_name_H-M   'P 1'
#
loop_
_entity.id
_entity.type
_entity.pdbx_description
1 polymer ?
#
loop_
_entity_poly.entity_id
_entity_poly.type
_entity_poly.pdbx_seq_one_letter_code
_entity_poly.pdbx_strand_id
1 'polypeptide(L)'
;MAEEIGEKYKVAVRPVNCAQLKMDDIHSIMEQILYEFPVSRMEFFMPKWVEMLSLDNPMKKEMVGAVKNIMKAVNSVRDIRSMQVDGRVPVESRYIKRLKTENINLADGSVKLQMDVDNSFYYEMLSDLVGDEISGEYQLITKLKELSAMKKEYAKVLQAVQSVRQKGYGVVTPEREEISLAKPELIRHGNKFGVKIKAESPSIHMIRANIETEIAPIVGTEEQAQDLIRYINEADSREEGIWETNIFGKTVEQLVDDGITGKISMIGEESQVKLQDTMQKIVNDMNGGMVCIII
;
A
#
# COMPACT_ATOMS: atom_id res chain seq x y z
N MET A 1 54.84 20.62 24.41
CA MET A 1 54.58 21.95 23.82
C MET A 1 53.56 21.92 22.68
N ALA A 2 53.79 21.26 21.53
CA ALA A 2 52.79 21.21 20.46
C ALA A 2 51.50 20.46 20.87
N GLU A 3 51.65 19.29 21.53
CA GLU A 3 50.51 18.52 22.07
C GLU A 3 49.76 19.28 23.17
N GLU A 4 50.47 19.89 24.12
CA GLU A 4 49.86 20.71 25.20
C GLU A 4 49.04 21.89 24.66
N ILE A 5 49.50 22.55 23.59
CA ILE A 5 48.74 23.65 22.94
C ILE A 5 47.53 23.07 22.21
N GLY A 6 47.68 21.93 21.54
CA GLY A 6 46.58 21.25 20.85
C GLY A 6 45.47 20.82 21.80
N GLU A 7 45.81 20.26 22.95
CA GLU A 7 44.84 19.89 23.99
C GLU A 7 44.18 21.11 24.64
N LYS A 8 44.95 22.14 24.97
CA LYS A 8 44.44 23.34 25.64
C LYS A 8 43.46 24.13 24.77
N TYR A 9 43.72 24.23 23.47
CA TYR A 9 42.92 25.04 22.54
C TYR A 9 42.02 24.22 21.62
N LYS A 10 42.07 22.89 21.69
CA LYS A 10 41.32 21.95 20.83
C LYS A 10 41.49 22.21 19.32
N VAL A 11 42.70 22.54 18.89
CA VAL A 11 43.05 22.82 17.49
C VAL A 11 44.26 21.99 17.04
N ALA A 12 44.39 21.70 15.75
CA ALA A 12 45.60 21.02 15.25
C ALA A 12 46.82 21.96 15.32
N VAL A 13 47.84 21.55 16.08
CA VAL A 13 49.11 22.28 16.18
C VAL A 13 50.18 21.50 15.43
N ARG A 14 50.84 22.15 14.47
CA ARG A 14 51.97 21.56 13.74
C ARG A 14 53.23 22.40 13.93
N PRO A 15 54.29 21.85 14.53
CA PRO A 15 55.59 22.52 14.54
C PRO A 15 56.21 22.45 13.14
N VAL A 16 56.71 23.57 12.65
CA VAL A 16 57.34 23.67 11.32
C VAL A 16 58.71 24.34 11.47
N ASN A 17 59.74 23.78 10.81
CA ASN A 17 61.06 24.39 10.74
C ASN A 17 61.12 25.38 9.57
N CYS A 18 60.97 26.67 9.86
CA CYS A 18 60.98 27.73 8.84
C CYS A 18 62.29 27.83 8.05
N ALA A 19 63.42 27.37 8.60
CA ALA A 19 64.71 27.44 7.92
C ALA A 19 64.89 26.39 6.80
N GLN A 20 64.10 25.32 6.80
CA GLN A 20 64.20 24.20 5.85
C GLN A 20 62.87 23.92 5.12
N LEU A 21 62.00 24.92 5.06
CA LEU A 21 60.63 24.79 4.59
C LEU A 21 60.59 24.51 3.08
N LYS A 22 59.99 23.38 2.67
CA LYS A 22 59.84 22.98 1.27
C LYS A 22 58.41 23.20 0.78
N MET A 23 58.21 23.15 -0.54
CA MET A 23 56.88 23.28 -1.14
C MET A 23 55.89 22.24 -0.60
N ASP A 24 56.34 21.00 -0.38
CA ASP A 24 55.51 19.94 0.20
C ASP A 24 55.06 20.26 1.63
N ASP A 25 55.91 20.93 2.42
CA ASP A 25 55.55 21.38 3.76
C ASP A 25 54.46 22.46 3.70
N ILE A 26 54.54 23.38 2.74
CA ILE A 26 53.51 24.41 2.49
C ILE A 26 52.19 23.75 2.10
N HIS A 27 52.21 22.77 1.18
CA HIS A 27 51.01 22.04 0.79
C HIS A 27 50.38 21.33 1.98
N SER A 28 51.19 20.68 2.82
CA SER A 28 50.69 19.97 3.99
C SER A 28 50.13 20.91 5.09
N ILE A 29 50.70 22.10 5.25
CA ILE A 29 50.16 23.15 6.13
C ILE A 29 48.81 23.65 5.60
N MET A 30 48.73 23.96 4.31
CA MET A 30 47.48 24.40 3.68
C MET A 30 46.38 23.33 3.78
N GLU A 31 46.73 22.05 3.56
CA GLU A 31 45.81 20.93 3.70
C GLU A 31 45.25 20.83 5.12
N GLN A 32 46.11 20.96 6.14
CA GLN A 32 45.70 20.92 7.54
C GLN A 32 44.78 22.09 7.91
N ILE A 33 45.07 23.29 7.41
CA ILE A 33 44.20 24.46 7.59
C ILE A 33 42.83 24.20 6.96
N LEU A 34 42.79 23.62 5.76
CA LEU A 34 41.54 23.29 5.07
C LEU A 34 40.66 22.30 5.84
N TYR A 35 41.23 21.38 6.61
CA TYR A 35 40.45 20.44 7.44
C TYR A 35 39.93 21.04 8.75
N GLU A 36 40.49 22.14 9.23
CA GLU A 36 40.01 22.84 10.43
C GLU A 36 38.80 23.74 10.15
N PHE A 37 38.41 23.91 8.87
CA PHE A 37 37.19 24.66 8.55
C PHE A 37 35.94 23.96 9.09
N PRO A 38 34.95 24.75 9.55
CA PRO A 38 33.68 24.21 10.02
C PRO A 38 32.91 23.55 8.87
N VAL A 39 32.12 22.53 9.21
CA VAL A 39 31.20 21.90 8.27
C VAL A 39 29.98 22.79 8.10
N SER A 40 29.77 23.33 6.89
CA SER A 40 28.62 24.19 6.57
C SER A 40 27.35 23.38 6.31
N ARG A 41 27.48 22.18 5.72
CA ARG A 41 26.35 21.33 5.34
C ARG A 41 26.72 19.85 5.33
N MET A 42 25.81 19.02 5.83
CA MET A 42 25.89 17.56 5.69
C MET A 42 24.71 17.07 4.84
N GLU A 43 25.00 16.33 3.78
CA GLU A 43 24.02 15.76 2.86
C GLU A 43 24.01 14.25 3.04
N PHE A 44 22.86 13.72 3.50
CA PHE A 44 22.66 12.29 3.72
C PHE A 44 21.83 11.72 2.57
N PHE A 45 22.43 10.80 1.83
CA PHE A 45 21.78 10.06 0.75
C PHE A 45 21.32 8.71 1.27
N MET A 46 20.01 8.49 1.27
CA MET A 46 19.39 7.24 1.69
C MET A 46 18.71 6.53 0.51
N PRO A 47 18.42 5.23 0.61
CA PRO A 47 17.66 4.54 -0.42
C PRO A 47 16.28 5.17 -0.59
N LYS A 48 15.85 5.38 -1.84
CA LYS A 48 14.59 6.09 -2.16
C LYS A 48 13.35 5.47 -1.51
N TRP A 49 13.35 4.17 -1.28
CA TRP A 49 12.22 3.48 -0.63
C TRP A 49 12.05 3.91 0.84
N VAL A 50 13.12 4.35 1.52
CA VAL A 50 13.04 4.92 2.88
C VAL A 50 12.26 6.23 2.88
N GLU A 51 12.31 6.99 1.79
CA GLU A 51 11.53 8.23 1.65
C GLU A 51 10.03 7.95 1.63
N MET A 52 9.61 6.79 1.10
CA MET A 52 8.20 6.37 1.01
C MET A 52 7.59 6.00 2.36
N LEU A 53 8.42 5.71 3.37
CA LEU A 53 7.93 5.42 4.70
C LEU A 53 7.28 6.64 5.35
N SER A 54 6.17 6.40 6.05
CA SER A 54 5.55 7.42 6.90
C SER A 54 6.55 7.97 7.92
N LEU A 55 6.42 9.25 8.28
CA LEU A 55 7.23 9.89 9.32
C LEU A 55 7.09 9.19 10.69
N ASP A 56 5.97 8.50 10.89
CA ASP A 56 5.71 7.76 12.11
C ASP A 56 6.36 6.39 12.17
N ASN A 57 6.89 5.90 11.05
CA ASN A 57 7.52 4.60 10.99
C ASN A 57 8.75 4.53 11.94
N PRO A 58 8.85 3.48 12.78
CA PRO A 58 9.94 3.32 13.74
C PRO A 58 11.34 3.38 13.11
N MET A 59 11.50 2.79 11.91
CA MET A 59 12.77 2.79 11.17
C MET A 59 13.20 4.21 10.81
N LYS A 60 12.27 5.00 10.24
CA LYS A 60 12.55 6.38 9.83
C LYS A 60 12.89 7.27 11.03
N LYS A 61 12.17 7.11 12.15
CA LYS A 61 12.46 7.83 13.40
C LYS A 61 13.86 7.50 13.93
N GLU A 62 14.24 6.24 13.97
CA GLU A 62 15.57 5.82 14.43
C GLU A 62 16.68 6.33 13.51
N MET A 63 16.52 6.20 12.19
CA MET A 63 17.50 6.69 11.21
C MET A 63 17.71 8.20 11.31
N VAL A 64 16.64 8.98 11.43
CA VAL A 64 16.72 10.44 11.63
C VAL A 64 17.39 10.76 12.98
N GLY A 65 17.14 9.96 14.02
CA GLY A 65 17.83 10.07 15.30
C GLY A 65 19.34 9.85 15.18
N ALA A 66 19.75 8.80 14.47
CA ALA A 66 21.16 8.51 14.20
C ALA A 66 21.85 9.65 13.44
N VAL A 67 21.20 10.17 12.39
CA VAL A 67 21.67 11.35 11.64
C VAL A 67 21.87 12.56 12.55
N LYS A 68 20.89 12.86 13.41
CA LYS A 68 20.99 13.98 14.37
C LYS A 68 22.15 13.82 15.35
N ASN A 69 22.46 12.60 15.78
CA ASN A 69 23.57 12.34 16.70
C ASN A 69 24.92 12.61 16.00
N ILE A 70 25.07 12.20 14.74
CA ILE A 70 26.28 12.49 13.95
C ILE A 70 26.45 14.00 13.77
N MET A 71 25.37 14.71 13.43
CA MET A 71 25.41 16.18 13.27
C MET A 71 25.81 16.92 14.56
N LYS A 72 25.57 16.34 15.75
CA LYS A 72 26.02 16.92 17.03
C LYS A 72 27.49 16.64 17.33
N ALA A 73 28.02 15.51 16.84
CA ALA A 73 29.40 15.10 17.08
C ALA A 73 30.40 15.79 16.13
N VAL A 74 29.92 16.25 14.97
CA VAL A 74 30.75 16.82 13.90
C VAL A 74 30.63 18.34 13.88
N ASN A 75 31.74 19.05 14.09
CA ASN A 75 31.81 20.51 13.97
C ASN A 75 32.74 20.96 12.83
N SER A 76 33.84 20.25 12.63
CA SER A 76 34.86 20.50 11.62
C SER A 76 35.00 19.33 10.65
N VAL A 77 35.58 19.59 9.47
CA VAL A 77 35.86 18.53 8.50
C VAL A 77 36.83 17.48 9.08
N ARG A 78 37.75 17.93 9.94
CA ARG A 78 38.65 17.07 10.70
C ARG A 78 37.91 16.06 11.57
N ASP A 79 36.82 16.46 12.24
CA ASP A 79 36.05 15.56 13.10
C ASP A 79 35.55 14.35 12.32
N ILE A 80 35.02 14.59 11.11
CA ILE A 80 34.56 13.53 10.20
C ILE A 80 35.71 12.60 9.83
N ARG A 81 36.85 13.15 9.43
CA ARG A 81 38.03 12.36 9.05
C ARG A 81 38.58 11.54 10.23
N SER A 82 38.57 12.09 11.43
CA SER A 82 39.05 11.41 12.64
C SER A 82 38.10 10.32 13.14
N MET A 83 36.79 10.51 12.93
CA MET A 83 35.74 9.55 13.28
C MET A 83 35.65 8.41 12.27
N GLN A 84 36.12 8.61 11.04
CA GLN A 84 36.10 7.60 10.00
C GLN A 84 37.04 6.43 10.27
N VAL A 85 36.52 5.22 10.11
CA VAL A 85 37.32 3.99 10.03
C VAL A 85 37.09 3.37 8.66
N ASP A 86 38.14 3.21 7.85
CA ASP A 86 38.07 2.72 6.46
C ASP A 86 37.06 3.48 5.57
N GLY A 87 36.97 4.80 5.74
CA GLY A 87 36.05 5.67 4.99
C GLY A 87 34.59 5.57 5.43
N ARG A 88 34.33 4.99 6.60
CA ARG A 88 32.99 4.78 7.17
C ARG A 88 32.85 5.52 8.48
N VAL A 89 31.72 6.18 8.67
CA VAL A 89 31.35 6.78 9.95
C VAL A 89 30.65 5.69 10.78
N PRO A 90 31.11 5.40 12.01
CA PRO A 90 30.44 4.46 12.90
C PRO A 90 29.06 5.00 13.28
N VAL A 91 28.05 4.14 13.15
CA VAL A 91 26.66 4.45 13.48
C VAL A 91 26.08 3.28 14.24
N GLU A 92 25.55 3.54 15.43
CA GLU A 92 24.78 2.56 16.19
C GLU A 92 23.31 2.63 15.76
N SER A 93 22.91 1.73 14.87
CA SER A 93 21.51 1.54 14.50
C SER A 93 21.29 0.12 14.01
N ARG A 94 20.12 -0.46 14.29
CA ARG A 94 19.74 -1.79 13.78
C ARG A 94 19.42 -1.78 12.28
N TYR A 95 19.10 -0.61 11.73
CA TYR A 95 18.62 -0.45 10.35
C TYR A 95 19.73 -0.03 9.39
N ILE A 96 20.70 0.74 9.88
CA ILE A 96 21.79 1.28 9.07
C ILE A 96 22.93 0.27 9.04
N LYS A 97 23.17 -0.33 7.88
CA LYS A 97 24.28 -1.27 7.66
C LYS A 97 25.62 -0.56 7.59
N ARG A 98 25.66 0.60 6.94
CA ARG A 98 26.88 1.40 6.79
C ARG A 98 26.55 2.85 6.44
N LEU A 99 27.36 3.78 6.97
CA LEU A 99 27.40 5.16 6.51
C LEU A 99 28.78 5.45 5.90
N LYS A 100 28.84 5.64 4.59
CA LYS A 100 30.08 5.89 3.84
C LYS A 100 30.19 7.37 3.51
N THR A 101 31.37 7.96 3.67
CA THR A 101 31.62 9.31 3.15
C THR A 101 31.99 9.23 1.67
N GLU A 102 31.19 9.86 0.82
CA GLU A 102 31.42 9.87 -0.63
C GLU A 102 32.36 11.01 -1.04
N ASN A 103 32.09 12.20 -0.50
CA ASN A 103 32.83 13.40 -0.87
C ASN A 103 32.83 14.41 0.27
N ILE A 104 33.97 15.09 0.40
CA ILE A 104 34.16 16.22 1.29
C ILE A 104 34.62 17.37 0.40
N ASN A 105 33.81 18.42 0.30
CA ASN A 105 34.19 19.62 -0.42
C ASN A 105 34.75 20.64 0.57
N LEU A 106 36.08 20.80 0.55
CA LEU A 106 36.79 21.73 1.41
C LEU A 106 36.57 23.20 1.03
N ALA A 107 36.07 23.48 -0.20
CA ALA A 107 35.86 24.86 -0.66
C ALA A 107 34.60 25.49 -0.05
N ASP A 108 33.54 24.71 0.19
CA ASP A 108 32.28 25.17 0.78
C ASP A 108 31.94 24.52 2.14
N GLY A 109 32.73 23.54 2.57
CA GLY A 109 32.50 22.80 3.82
C GLY A 109 31.32 21.84 3.72
N SER A 110 30.93 21.40 2.52
CA SER A 110 29.86 20.41 2.33
C SER A 110 30.39 18.97 2.38
N VAL A 111 29.62 18.09 3.03
CA VAL A 111 29.99 16.69 3.21
C VAL A 111 28.85 15.78 2.78
N LYS A 112 29.16 14.84 1.88
CA LYS A 112 28.21 13.88 1.32
C LYS A 112 28.40 12.50 1.94
N LEU A 113 27.32 11.97 2.52
CA LEU A 113 27.28 10.70 3.22
C LEU A 113 26.25 9.78 2.57
N GLN A 114 26.70 8.62 2.10
CA GLN A 114 25.85 7.56 1.55
C GLN A 114 25.48 6.59 2.67
N MET A 115 24.18 6.45 2.91
CA MET A 115 23.61 5.56 3.91
C MET A 115 23.10 4.29 3.24
N ASP A 116 23.70 3.16 3.60
CA ASP A 116 23.26 1.84 3.18
C ASP A 116 22.37 1.24 4.28
N VAL A 117 21.14 0.93 3.93
CA VAL A 117 20.15 0.27 4.81
C VAL A 117 20.13 -1.22 4.50
N ASP A 118 19.85 -2.07 5.50
CA ASP A 118 19.75 -3.50 5.25
C ASP A 118 18.57 -3.84 4.32
N ASN A 119 18.81 -4.76 3.37
CA ASN A 119 17.81 -5.22 2.42
C ASN A 119 16.69 -6.01 3.10
N SER A 120 16.92 -6.61 4.27
CA SER A 120 15.86 -7.29 5.01
C SER A 120 14.70 -6.34 5.36
N PHE A 121 15.01 -5.10 5.75
CA PHE A 121 13.98 -4.10 6.07
C PHE A 121 13.25 -3.57 4.85
N TYR A 122 13.86 -3.64 3.67
CA TYR A 122 13.17 -3.31 2.42
C TYR A 122 12.00 -4.27 2.16
N TYR A 123 12.20 -5.57 2.39
CA TYR A 123 11.18 -6.59 2.19
C TYR A 123 10.09 -6.58 3.27
N GLU A 124 10.47 -6.35 4.53
CA GLU A 124 9.54 -6.12 5.64
C GLU A 124 8.63 -4.91 5.34
N MET A 125 9.21 -3.79 4.91
CA MET A 125 8.46 -2.60 4.50
C MET A 125 7.49 -2.89 3.34
N LEU A 126 7.93 -3.63 2.33
CA LEU A 126 7.05 -4.02 1.22
C LEU A 126 5.90 -4.90 1.71
N SER A 127 6.16 -5.78 2.67
CA SER A 127 5.14 -6.66 3.24
C SER A 127 4.08 -5.85 3.99
N ASP A 128 4.50 -4.89 4.80
CA ASP A 128 3.61 -3.97 5.50
C ASP A 128 2.75 -3.13 4.53
N LEU A 129 3.34 -2.64 3.43
CA LEU A 129 2.61 -1.84 2.44
C LEU A 129 1.60 -2.65 1.63
N VAL A 130 1.95 -3.89 1.29
CA VAL A 130 1.09 -4.77 0.48
C VAL A 130 0.06 -5.50 1.36
N GLY A 131 0.33 -5.63 2.67
CA GLY A 131 -0.48 -6.43 3.59
C GLY A 131 -0.31 -7.93 3.36
N ASP A 132 0.80 -8.35 2.77
CA ASP A 132 1.10 -9.74 2.43
C ASP A 132 2.60 -10.02 2.63
N GLU A 133 2.97 -11.26 2.92
CA GLU A 133 4.36 -11.58 3.24
C GLU A 133 5.23 -11.62 1.97
N ILE A 134 6.29 -10.79 1.95
CA ILE A 134 7.27 -10.69 0.89
C ILE A 134 8.65 -10.88 1.52
N SER A 135 9.16 -12.11 1.52
CA SER A 135 10.47 -12.46 2.07
C SER A 135 11.64 -12.26 1.09
N GLY A 136 11.37 -11.89 -0.17
CA GLY A 136 12.41 -11.68 -1.17
C GLY A 136 11.92 -11.39 -2.59
N GLU A 137 12.88 -11.26 -3.52
CA GLU A 137 12.63 -10.88 -4.92
C GLU A 137 11.66 -11.82 -5.64
N TYR A 138 11.80 -13.13 -5.42
CA TYR A 138 10.94 -14.13 -6.07
C TYR A 138 9.47 -13.96 -5.68
N GLN A 139 9.21 -13.80 -4.37
CA GLN A 139 7.85 -13.59 -3.87
C GLN A 139 7.30 -12.24 -4.34
N LEU A 140 8.12 -11.19 -4.32
CA LEU A 140 7.72 -9.87 -4.84
C LEU A 140 7.26 -9.96 -6.31
N ILE A 141 8.04 -10.59 -7.18
CA ILE A 141 7.71 -10.74 -8.60
C ILE A 141 6.44 -11.57 -8.78
N THR A 142 6.28 -12.62 -7.99
CA THR A 142 5.10 -13.51 -8.05
C THR A 142 3.85 -12.73 -7.67
N LYS A 143 3.89 -12.01 -6.55
CA LYS A 143 2.79 -11.15 -6.08
C LYS A 143 2.47 -10.04 -7.06
N LEU A 144 3.47 -9.39 -7.65
CA LEU A 144 3.23 -8.38 -8.68
C LEU A 144 2.53 -8.96 -9.91
N LYS A 145 2.84 -10.20 -10.32
CA LYS A 145 2.13 -10.88 -11.42
C LYS A 145 0.69 -11.20 -11.03
N GLU A 146 0.45 -11.73 -9.83
CA GLU A 146 -0.88 -12.01 -9.31
C GLU A 146 -1.74 -10.74 -9.24
N LEU A 147 -1.23 -9.67 -8.62
CA LEU A 147 -1.92 -8.38 -8.52
C LEU A 147 -2.20 -7.77 -9.90
N SER A 148 -1.27 -7.88 -10.84
CA SER A 148 -1.46 -7.41 -12.21
C SER A 148 -2.56 -8.18 -12.94
N ALA A 149 -2.59 -9.52 -12.79
CA ALA A 149 -3.64 -10.36 -13.35
C ALA A 149 -5.01 -10.02 -12.72
N MET A 150 -5.09 -9.94 -11.39
CA MET A 150 -6.31 -9.57 -10.68
C MET A 150 -6.80 -8.18 -11.07
N LYS A 151 -5.89 -7.20 -11.22
CA LYS A 151 -6.26 -5.84 -11.65
C LYS A 151 -6.89 -5.83 -13.04
N LYS A 152 -6.38 -6.66 -13.98
CA LYS A 152 -6.96 -6.78 -15.32
C LYS A 152 -8.36 -7.36 -15.26
N GLU A 153 -8.55 -8.47 -14.56
CA GLU A 153 -9.86 -9.10 -14.42
C GLU A 153 -10.86 -8.19 -13.69
N TYR A 154 -10.44 -7.53 -12.62
CA TYR A 154 -11.29 -6.57 -11.90
C TYR A 154 -11.67 -5.36 -12.76
N ALA A 155 -10.77 -4.90 -13.63
CA ALA A 155 -11.07 -3.79 -14.54
C ALA A 155 -12.21 -4.13 -15.52
N LYS A 156 -12.35 -5.39 -15.95
CA LYS A 156 -13.46 -5.85 -16.80
C LYS A 156 -14.81 -5.67 -16.09
N VAL A 157 -14.83 -6.00 -14.80
CA VAL A 157 -16.05 -6.08 -14.00
C VAL A 157 -16.41 -4.73 -13.34
N LEU A 158 -15.44 -3.83 -13.17
CA LEU A 158 -15.60 -2.58 -12.44
C LEU A 158 -16.75 -1.70 -12.96
N GLN A 159 -16.89 -1.57 -14.28
CA GLN A 159 -17.96 -0.77 -14.89
C GLN A 159 -19.35 -1.36 -14.60
N ALA A 160 -19.46 -2.70 -14.64
CA ALA A 160 -20.70 -3.40 -14.31
C ALA A 160 -21.07 -3.17 -12.84
N VAL A 161 -20.12 -3.34 -11.92
CA VAL A 161 -20.34 -3.12 -10.48
C VAL A 161 -20.75 -1.68 -10.18
N GLN A 162 -20.11 -0.69 -10.80
CA GLN A 162 -20.51 0.71 -10.65
C GLN A 162 -21.93 0.97 -11.17
N SER A 163 -22.30 0.35 -12.30
CA SER A 163 -23.65 0.45 -12.87
C SER A 163 -24.70 -0.18 -11.94
N VAL A 164 -24.41 -1.34 -11.35
CA VAL A 164 -25.29 -1.99 -10.36
C VAL A 164 -25.51 -1.09 -9.14
N ARG A 165 -24.45 -0.47 -8.62
CA ARG A 165 -24.56 0.42 -7.46
C ARG A 165 -25.45 1.63 -7.74
N GLN A 166 -25.40 2.19 -8.95
CA GLN A 166 -26.16 3.38 -9.32
C GLN A 166 -27.59 3.06 -9.78
N LYS A 167 -27.74 2.07 -10.66
CA LYS A 167 -29.01 1.79 -11.39
C LYS A 167 -29.69 0.51 -10.94
N GLY A 168 -29.04 -0.32 -10.10
CA GLY A 168 -29.53 -1.63 -9.68
C GLY A 168 -29.24 -2.76 -10.69
N TYR A 169 -28.69 -2.46 -11.86
CA TYR A 169 -28.35 -3.42 -12.90
C TYR A 169 -27.06 -3.03 -13.60
N GLY A 170 -26.20 -4.01 -13.89
CA GLY A 170 -24.97 -3.81 -14.64
C GLY A 170 -24.61 -5.03 -15.46
N VAL A 171 -23.93 -4.79 -16.57
CA VAL A 171 -23.54 -5.84 -17.53
C VAL A 171 -22.04 -5.73 -17.76
N VAL A 172 -21.34 -6.85 -17.63
CA VAL A 172 -19.93 -6.95 -18.03
C VAL A 172 -19.93 -7.11 -19.54
N THR A 173 -19.29 -6.17 -20.23
CA THR A 173 -19.15 -6.26 -21.70
C THR A 173 -18.07 -7.28 -22.01
N PRO A 174 -18.35 -8.28 -22.86
CA PRO A 174 -17.36 -9.29 -23.21
C PRO A 174 -16.22 -8.68 -24.02
N GLU A 175 -15.04 -9.23 -23.84
CA GLU A 175 -13.87 -8.87 -24.62
C GLU A 175 -13.92 -9.52 -26.01
N ARG A 176 -13.22 -8.94 -26.98
CA ARG A 176 -13.18 -9.47 -28.36
C ARG A 176 -12.74 -10.94 -28.41
N GLU A 177 -11.87 -11.33 -27.49
CA GLU A 177 -11.32 -12.69 -27.36
C GLU A 177 -12.37 -13.71 -26.88
N GLU A 178 -13.44 -13.23 -26.24
CA GLU A 178 -14.56 -14.05 -25.74
C GLU A 178 -15.68 -14.20 -26.78
N ILE A 179 -15.60 -13.46 -27.90
CA ILE A 179 -16.59 -13.50 -28.99
C ILE A 179 -16.22 -14.58 -30.00
N SER A 180 -17.04 -15.62 -30.11
CA SER A 180 -16.93 -16.66 -31.12
C SER A 180 -17.70 -16.28 -32.38
N LEU A 181 -17.02 -16.23 -33.52
CA LEU A 181 -17.62 -15.93 -34.84
C LEU A 181 -17.76 -17.22 -35.65
N ALA A 182 -19.01 -17.59 -35.98
CA ALA A 182 -19.29 -18.69 -36.88
C ALA A 182 -18.97 -18.31 -38.33
N LYS A 183 -18.72 -19.32 -39.17
CA LYS A 183 -18.46 -19.09 -40.60
C LYS A 183 -19.67 -18.40 -41.27
N PRO A 184 -19.42 -17.43 -42.17
CA PRO A 184 -20.48 -16.75 -42.90
C PRO A 184 -21.25 -17.73 -43.80
N GLU A 185 -22.58 -17.69 -43.71
CA GLU A 185 -23.48 -18.50 -44.55
C GLU A 185 -24.20 -17.63 -45.58
N LEU A 186 -24.29 -18.07 -46.83
CA LEU A 186 -25.03 -17.35 -47.86
C LEU A 186 -26.53 -17.56 -47.63
N ILE A 187 -27.27 -16.47 -47.49
CA ILE A 187 -28.73 -16.51 -47.35
C ILE A 187 -29.38 -15.83 -48.54
N ARG A 188 -30.55 -16.33 -48.95
CA ARG A 188 -31.35 -15.75 -50.02
C ARG A 188 -32.67 -15.24 -49.42
N HIS A 189 -32.94 -13.95 -49.57
CA HIS A 189 -34.18 -13.32 -49.14
C HIS A 189 -34.88 -12.73 -50.36
N GLY A 190 -35.88 -13.45 -50.89
CA GLY A 190 -36.53 -13.11 -52.16
C GLY A 190 -35.56 -13.14 -53.35
N ASN A 191 -35.36 -11.99 -53.99
CA ASN A 191 -34.45 -11.83 -55.14
C ASN A 191 -33.06 -11.27 -54.78
N LYS A 192 -32.73 -11.15 -53.47
CA LYS A 192 -31.44 -10.66 -52.99
C LYS A 192 -30.67 -11.75 -52.26
N PHE A 193 -29.34 -11.71 -52.39
CA PHE A 193 -28.41 -12.54 -51.64
C PHE A 193 -27.79 -11.71 -50.51
N GLY A 194 -27.63 -12.34 -49.34
CA GLY A 194 -26.98 -11.76 -48.18
C GLY A 194 -26.04 -12.76 -47.53
N VAL A 195 -25.26 -12.30 -46.56
CA VAL A 195 -24.38 -13.15 -45.75
C VAL A 195 -24.87 -13.09 -44.31
N LYS A 196 -25.18 -14.25 -43.74
CA LYS A 196 -25.53 -14.40 -42.33
C LYS A 196 -24.25 -14.70 -41.56
N ILE A 197 -23.89 -13.81 -40.66
CA ILE A 197 -22.78 -14.00 -39.72
C ILE A 197 -23.42 -14.19 -38.35
N LYS A 198 -23.10 -15.31 -37.68
CA LYS A 198 -23.49 -15.53 -36.29
C LYS A 198 -22.29 -15.26 -35.40
N ALA A 199 -22.49 -14.47 -34.35
CA ALA A 199 -21.52 -14.27 -33.29
C ALA A 199 -22.17 -14.73 -31.98
N GLU A 200 -21.41 -15.43 -31.15
CA GLU A 200 -21.81 -15.85 -29.81
C GLU A 200 -20.84 -15.27 -28.81
N SER A 201 -21.35 -14.78 -27.68
CA SER A 201 -20.52 -14.17 -26.65
C SER A 201 -21.15 -14.40 -25.28
N PRO A 202 -20.36 -14.73 -24.24
CA PRO A 202 -20.88 -14.76 -22.88
C PRO A 202 -21.29 -13.35 -22.46
N SER A 203 -22.33 -13.26 -21.63
CA SER A 203 -22.75 -12.01 -20.99
C SER A 203 -22.92 -12.26 -19.49
N ILE A 204 -22.30 -11.40 -18.68
CA ILE A 204 -22.41 -11.48 -17.22
C ILE A 204 -23.30 -10.33 -16.78
N HIS A 205 -24.43 -10.68 -16.18
CA HIS A 205 -25.40 -9.74 -15.66
C HIS A 205 -25.33 -9.71 -14.14
N MET A 206 -25.27 -8.52 -13.58
CA MET A 206 -25.25 -8.28 -12.14
C MET A 206 -26.51 -7.50 -11.75
N ILE A 207 -27.17 -7.95 -10.70
CA ILE A 207 -28.45 -7.39 -10.22
C ILE A 207 -28.31 -7.07 -8.74
N ARG A 208 -28.68 -5.84 -8.34
CA ARG A 208 -28.76 -5.48 -6.93
C ARG A 208 -30.10 -5.96 -6.37
N ALA A 209 -30.04 -6.79 -5.32
CA ALA A 209 -31.19 -7.13 -4.51
C ALA A 209 -31.03 -6.50 -3.13
N ASN A 210 -32.11 -5.89 -2.61
CA ASN A 210 -32.15 -5.41 -1.24
C ASN A 210 -32.73 -6.54 -0.38
N ILE A 211 -32.05 -6.86 0.72
CA ILE A 211 -32.48 -7.89 1.66
C ILE A 211 -32.96 -7.17 2.91
N GLU A 212 -34.26 -7.26 3.15
CA GLU A 212 -34.87 -6.76 4.38
C GLU A 212 -34.90 -7.90 5.38
N THR A 213 -34.22 -7.74 6.52
CA THR A 213 -34.21 -8.73 7.60
C THR A 213 -34.77 -8.07 8.85
N GLU A 214 -35.82 -8.65 9.41
CA GLU A 214 -36.40 -8.23 10.69
C GLU A 214 -35.96 -9.23 11.77
N ILE A 215 -35.49 -8.72 12.91
CA ILE A 215 -35.13 -9.53 14.07
C ILE A 215 -36.13 -9.19 15.16
N ALA A 216 -36.93 -10.17 15.55
CA ALA A 216 -37.87 -10.06 16.66
C ALA A 216 -37.36 -10.90 17.85
N PRO A 217 -36.51 -10.33 18.74
CA PRO A 217 -36.05 -11.06 19.92
C PRO A 217 -37.25 -11.36 20.82
N ILE A 218 -37.51 -12.64 21.07
CA ILE A 218 -38.64 -13.06 21.90
C ILE A 218 -38.21 -13.00 23.36
N VAL A 219 -38.93 -12.20 24.14
CA VAL A 219 -38.75 -12.08 25.59
C VAL A 219 -40.04 -12.47 26.31
N GLY A 220 -39.93 -12.97 27.53
CA GLY A 220 -41.03 -13.64 28.22
C GLY A 220 -42.16 -12.70 28.65
N THR A 221 -41.85 -11.63 29.38
CA THR A 221 -42.85 -10.70 29.93
C THR A 221 -42.83 -9.34 29.24
N GLU A 222 -43.93 -8.59 29.35
CA GLU A 222 -44.04 -7.23 28.81
C GLU A 222 -43.01 -6.26 29.43
N GLU A 223 -42.78 -6.37 30.74
CA GLU A 223 -41.74 -5.58 31.42
C GLU A 223 -40.34 -5.87 30.85
N GLN A 224 -40.02 -7.13 30.57
CA GLN A 224 -38.74 -7.51 29.93
C GLN A 224 -38.62 -6.95 28.50
N ALA A 225 -39.72 -6.86 27.75
CA ALA A 225 -39.72 -6.25 26.42
C ALA A 225 -39.47 -4.74 26.50
N GLN A 226 -40.11 -4.06 27.44
CA GLN A 226 -39.90 -2.63 27.66
C GLN A 226 -38.47 -2.32 28.14
N ASP A 227 -37.91 -3.18 28.99
CA ASP A 227 -36.53 -3.04 29.47
C ASP A 227 -35.51 -3.29 28.34
N LEU A 228 -35.77 -4.25 27.46
CA LEU A 228 -34.94 -4.46 26.27
C LEU A 228 -34.97 -3.25 25.34
N ILE A 229 -36.15 -2.67 25.10
CA ILE A 229 -36.30 -1.44 24.30
C ILE A 229 -35.53 -0.27 24.93
N ARG A 230 -35.64 -0.09 26.25
CA ARG A 230 -34.87 0.94 26.98
C ARG A 230 -33.37 0.72 26.83
N TYR A 231 -32.90 -0.51 27.02
CA TYR A 231 -31.49 -0.87 26.91
C TYR A 231 -30.90 -0.57 25.52
N ILE A 232 -31.63 -0.91 24.44
CA ILE A 232 -31.21 -0.62 23.06
C ILE A 232 -31.15 0.89 22.80
N ASN A 233 -32.17 1.64 23.23
CA ASN A 233 -32.21 3.10 23.05
C ASN A 233 -31.11 3.83 23.83
N GLU A 234 -30.74 3.33 25.02
CA GLU A 234 -29.63 3.87 25.79
C GLU A 234 -28.28 3.60 25.11
N ALA A 235 -28.13 2.47 24.43
CA ALA A 235 -26.91 2.13 23.69
C ALA A 235 -26.69 3.00 22.43
N ASP A 236 -27.77 3.45 21.77
CA ASP A 236 -27.69 4.39 20.64
C ASP A 236 -27.05 5.73 21.00
N SER A 237 -27.10 6.11 22.28
CA SER A 237 -26.52 7.35 22.79
C SER A 237 -25.03 7.23 23.19
N ARG A 238 -24.42 6.05 23.08
CA ARG A 238 -23.00 5.79 23.42
C ARG A 238 -22.13 5.74 22.16
N GLU A 239 -20.83 6.02 22.30
CA GLU A 239 -19.87 5.93 21.17
C GLU A 239 -19.74 4.52 20.58
N GLU A 240 -20.05 3.46 21.35
CA GLU A 240 -20.04 2.05 20.90
C GLU A 240 -21.24 1.66 20.00
N GLY A 241 -22.31 2.47 19.96
CA GLY A 241 -23.45 2.30 19.06
C GLY A 241 -24.35 1.07 19.30
N ILE A 242 -25.49 1.00 18.59
CA ILE A 242 -26.46 -0.12 18.69
C ILE A 242 -25.85 -1.47 18.26
N TRP A 243 -24.89 -1.45 17.32
CA TRP A 243 -24.34 -2.65 16.68
C TRP A 243 -23.60 -3.58 17.65
N GLU A 244 -22.87 -3.01 18.61
CA GLU A 244 -22.12 -3.77 19.63
C GLU A 244 -22.97 -4.20 20.83
N THR A 245 -24.26 -3.82 20.86
CA THR A 245 -25.16 -4.15 21.96
C THR A 245 -25.41 -5.66 22.01
N ASN A 246 -25.13 -6.26 23.17
CA ASN A 246 -25.31 -7.71 23.38
C ASN A 246 -26.75 -8.01 23.80
N ILE A 247 -27.43 -8.83 22.99
CA ILE A 247 -28.79 -9.30 23.22
C ILE A 247 -28.76 -10.84 23.20
N PHE A 248 -28.99 -11.46 24.36
CA PHE A 248 -29.01 -12.92 24.53
C PHE A 248 -27.73 -13.65 24.11
N GLY A 249 -26.55 -13.05 24.37
CA GLY A 249 -25.26 -13.68 24.12
C GLY A 249 -24.74 -13.52 22.69
N LYS A 250 -25.45 -12.78 21.84
CA LYS A 250 -25.02 -12.33 20.51
C LYS A 250 -25.13 -10.82 20.40
N THR A 251 -24.30 -10.18 19.59
CA THR A 251 -24.46 -8.76 19.28
C THR A 251 -25.61 -8.56 18.28
N VAL A 252 -26.17 -7.35 18.24
CA VAL A 252 -27.16 -6.97 17.21
C VAL A 252 -26.59 -7.20 15.81
N GLU A 253 -25.32 -6.83 15.58
CA GLU A 253 -24.62 -7.09 14.32
C GLU A 253 -24.64 -8.57 13.93
N GLN A 254 -24.30 -9.48 14.87
CA GLN A 254 -24.32 -10.92 14.62
C GLN A 254 -25.73 -11.44 14.29
N LEU A 255 -26.76 -10.93 14.96
CA LEU A 255 -28.15 -11.33 14.69
C LEU A 255 -28.60 -10.86 13.30
N VAL A 256 -28.17 -9.67 12.87
CA VAL A 256 -28.43 -9.12 11.52
C VAL A 256 -27.70 -9.94 10.47
N ASP A 257 -26.42 -10.19 10.66
CA ASP A 257 -25.59 -10.97 9.73
C ASP A 257 -26.09 -12.40 9.57
N ASP A 258 -26.50 -13.05 10.66
CA ASP A 258 -27.13 -14.38 10.62
C ASP A 258 -28.42 -14.36 9.78
N GLY A 259 -29.26 -13.34 9.98
CA GLY A 259 -30.52 -13.21 9.24
C GLY A 259 -30.33 -12.85 7.77
N ILE A 260 -29.35 -11.99 7.43
CA ILE A 260 -28.99 -11.68 6.05
C ILE A 260 -28.41 -12.92 5.35
N THR A 261 -27.45 -13.61 5.98
CA THR A 261 -26.79 -14.80 5.42
C THR A 261 -27.79 -15.94 5.21
N GLY A 262 -28.72 -16.12 6.15
CA GLY A 262 -29.84 -17.06 6.01
C GLY A 262 -30.72 -16.75 4.80
N LYS A 263 -31.05 -15.47 4.53
CA LYS A 263 -31.86 -15.09 3.37
C LYS A 263 -31.11 -15.16 2.04
N ILE A 264 -29.81 -14.82 2.01
CA ILE A 264 -28.97 -14.94 0.81
C ILE A 264 -28.88 -16.41 0.38
N SER A 265 -28.65 -17.32 1.34
CA SER A 265 -28.52 -18.75 1.06
C SER A 265 -29.83 -19.43 0.64
N MET A 266 -30.99 -18.77 0.80
CA MET A 266 -32.29 -19.32 0.42
C MET A 266 -32.61 -19.27 -1.09
N ILE A 267 -31.82 -18.57 -1.92
CA ILE A 267 -31.96 -18.72 -3.38
C ILE A 267 -31.38 -20.09 -3.76
N GLY A 268 -32.23 -21.12 -3.73
CA GLY A 268 -31.87 -22.47 -4.13
C GLY A 268 -31.41 -22.55 -5.58
N GLU A 269 -30.53 -23.52 -5.88
CA GLU A 269 -29.92 -23.72 -7.22
C GLU A 269 -30.96 -23.73 -8.34
N GLU A 270 -32.12 -24.36 -8.14
CA GLU A 270 -33.20 -24.42 -9.13
C GLU A 270 -33.73 -23.03 -9.52
N SER A 271 -33.85 -22.12 -8.54
CA SER A 271 -34.27 -20.73 -8.79
C SER A 271 -33.20 -19.93 -9.52
N GLN A 272 -31.92 -20.18 -9.24
CA GLN A 272 -30.79 -19.56 -9.95
C GLN A 272 -30.77 -19.96 -11.42
N VAL A 273 -30.94 -21.26 -11.71
CA VAL A 273 -31.00 -21.78 -13.08
C VAL A 273 -32.19 -21.21 -13.85
N LYS A 274 -33.38 -21.19 -13.24
CA LYS A 274 -34.57 -20.58 -13.86
C LYS A 274 -34.36 -19.10 -14.18
N LEU A 275 -33.71 -18.36 -13.28
CA LEU A 275 -33.41 -16.93 -13.48
C LEU A 275 -32.38 -16.73 -14.60
N GLN A 276 -31.36 -17.58 -14.68
CA GLN A 276 -30.37 -17.58 -15.76
C GLN A 276 -31.03 -17.88 -17.11
N ASP A 277 -31.81 -18.97 -17.23
CA ASP A 277 -32.52 -19.35 -18.46
C ASP A 277 -33.47 -18.25 -18.93
N THR A 278 -34.17 -17.64 -17.97
CA THR A 278 -35.08 -16.53 -18.25
C THR A 278 -34.32 -15.32 -18.79
N MET A 279 -33.18 -14.97 -18.19
CA MET A 279 -32.35 -13.87 -18.67
C MET A 279 -31.76 -14.17 -20.06
N GLN A 280 -31.34 -15.41 -20.31
CA GLN A 280 -30.85 -15.83 -21.63
C GLN A 280 -31.94 -15.73 -22.71
N LYS A 281 -33.18 -16.09 -22.38
CA LYS A 281 -34.34 -15.89 -23.28
C LYS A 281 -34.58 -14.41 -23.54
N ILE A 282 -34.55 -13.55 -22.53
CA ILE A 282 -34.73 -12.09 -22.68
C ILE A 282 -33.70 -11.49 -23.64
N VAL A 283 -32.43 -11.88 -23.50
CA VAL A 283 -31.34 -11.33 -24.32
C VAL A 283 -31.44 -11.78 -25.77
N ASN A 284 -31.86 -13.02 -26.03
CA ASN A 284 -31.95 -13.59 -27.38
C ASN A 284 -33.26 -13.22 -28.10
N ASP A 285 -34.37 -13.22 -27.38
CA ASP A 285 -35.71 -12.91 -27.88
C ASP A 285 -36.05 -11.46 -27.51
N MET A 286 -35.41 -10.51 -28.20
CA MET A 286 -35.70 -9.07 -28.14
C MET A 286 -37.11 -8.78 -28.70
N ASN A 287 -38.15 -9.19 -27.99
CA ASN A 287 -39.51 -8.71 -28.18
C ASN A 287 -39.99 -8.32 -26.78
N GLY A 288 -40.41 -7.06 -26.61
CA GLY A 288 -40.82 -6.44 -25.33
C GLY A 288 -42.08 -7.06 -24.68
N GLY A 289 -42.11 -8.39 -24.57
CA GLY A 289 -43.08 -9.16 -23.84
C GLY A 289 -42.80 -9.13 -22.35
N MET A 290 -43.86 -9.39 -21.58
CA MET A 290 -43.78 -9.53 -20.14
C MET A 290 -43.08 -10.83 -19.79
N VAL A 291 -42.07 -10.74 -18.93
CA VAL A 291 -41.44 -11.91 -18.33
C VAL A 291 -41.99 -12.09 -16.93
N CYS A 292 -42.66 -13.22 -16.70
CA CYS A 292 -43.15 -13.61 -15.38
C CYS A 292 -42.28 -14.74 -14.86
N ILE A 293 -41.55 -14.49 -13.76
CA ILE A 293 -40.83 -15.52 -13.01
C ILE A 293 -41.77 -15.95 -11.89
N ILE A 294 -42.21 -17.21 -11.92
CA ILE A 294 -43.00 -17.83 -10.85
C ILE A 294 -42.02 -18.66 -10.03
N ILE A 295 -41.83 -18.28 -8.77
CA ILE A 295 -40.99 -18.95 -7.77
C ILE A 295 -41.87 -19.86 -6.94
#